data_AF-A0A933Y034-F1
#
_entry.id   AF-A0A933Y034-F1
#
_cell.length_a   1.000
_cell.length_b   1.000
_cell.length_c   1.000
_cell.angle_alpha   90.00
_cell.angle_beta   90.00
_cell.angle_gamma   90.00
#
_symmetry.space_group_name_H-M   'P 1'
#
loop_
_entity.id
_entity.type
_entity.pdbx_description
1 polymer ?
#
loop_
_entity_poly.entity_id
_entity_poly.type
_entity_poly.pdbx_seq_one_letter_code
_entity_poly.pdbx_strand_id
1 'polypeptide(L)'
;MVQEVVTLEGHIIDSDILRRAFARIVEGGGEFEVLRCTVGKTSEETSTAELAVRAKDPDALDRILEQLSYLGASSVVKDATFAPAERDGIVPDEFYSTSNFDTYVRLDGKWLAASEQKMDCALVLRDGAPVCVKQRLVKQGEPVALRGAGIRVKPLERARGKGAFGFMSNDISMEVNKHVVVAAAARAMREARARGERIAFVLGPAIVHSGGDAALIQLVRAGWVDVVLSGNAFAAHDLEKSLLRTSLGVCQMSGRAVEGGSRNHLWAINAVNRAGGIRRAVDTNLVKTGVMHELVKKDVPFVLAGSIRDDGPLADVITDVLKAQEAYAAELKNVGVCLMLASALHSIAVGNLLAARVRTVAVDMTEALPTKLGNRGTTQAIGLVTDVGYFLERLANELDAR
;
A
#
# COMPACT_ATOMS: atom_id res chain seq x y z
N MET A 1 30.49 -29.22 2.91
CA MET A 1 29.32 -28.66 3.61
C MET A 1 29.66 -27.23 3.97
N VAL A 2 28.77 -26.30 3.65
CA VAL A 2 28.84 -24.88 4.06
C VAL A 2 28.16 -24.73 5.41
N GLN A 3 28.55 -23.71 6.18
CA GLN A 3 28.09 -23.51 7.55
C GLN A 3 27.90 -22.02 7.85
N GLU A 4 26.85 -21.69 8.60
CA GLU A 4 26.65 -20.37 9.20
C GLU A 4 26.12 -20.49 10.64
N VAL A 5 26.48 -19.55 11.51
CA VAL A 5 26.02 -19.54 12.91
C VAL A 5 24.90 -18.53 13.05
N VAL A 6 23.78 -18.97 13.62
CA VAL A 6 22.60 -18.15 13.91
C VAL A 6 22.27 -18.13 15.41
N THR A 7 21.77 -17.00 15.88
CA THR A 7 21.39 -16.72 17.25
C THR A 7 19.89 -16.44 17.32
N LEU A 8 19.20 -17.14 18.21
CA LEU A 8 17.79 -16.98 18.56
C LEU A 8 17.73 -16.41 19.99
N GLU A 9 16.88 -15.41 20.22
CA GLU A 9 16.70 -14.77 21.53
C GLU A 9 15.22 -14.46 21.79
N GLY A 10 14.77 -14.66 23.03
CA GLY A 10 13.40 -14.39 23.48
C GLY A 10 12.81 -15.54 24.31
N HIS A 11 11.49 -15.64 24.42
CA HIS A 11 10.82 -16.81 25.01
C HIS A 11 10.83 -18.01 24.03
N ILE A 12 12.02 -18.38 23.56
CA ILE A 12 12.22 -19.31 22.44
C ILE A 12 11.82 -20.76 22.76
N ILE A 13 11.68 -21.08 24.05
CA ILE A 13 11.20 -22.37 24.54
C ILE A 13 9.68 -22.33 24.69
N ASP A 14 9.15 -21.39 25.49
CA ASP A 14 7.71 -21.30 25.78
C ASP A 14 6.86 -21.01 24.53
N SER A 15 7.45 -20.32 23.54
CA SER A 15 6.81 -20.01 22.26
C SER A 15 7.09 -21.04 21.16
N ASP A 16 7.72 -22.17 21.49
CA ASP A 16 8.07 -23.29 20.59
C ASP A 16 8.95 -22.88 19.38
N ILE A 17 9.63 -21.73 19.46
CA ILE A 17 10.43 -21.17 18.38
C ILE A 17 11.64 -22.06 18.09
N LEU A 18 12.30 -22.54 19.15
CA LEU A 18 13.51 -23.35 19.02
C LEU A 18 13.23 -24.69 18.32
N ARG A 19 12.12 -25.34 18.67
CA ARG A 19 11.67 -26.59 18.00
C ARG A 19 11.35 -26.34 16.53
N ARG A 20 10.65 -25.24 16.22
CA ARG A 20 10.32 -24.87 14.83
C ARG A 20 11.58 -24.58 14.03
N ALA A 21 12.60 -23.96 14.63
CA ALA A 21 13.88 -23.70 13.98
C ALA A 21 14.58 -25.01 13.59
N PHE A 22 14.63 -25.99 14.50
CA PHE A 22 15.18 -27.32 14.21
C PHE A 22 14.42 -28.03 13.08
N ALA A 23 13.09 -28.00 13.10
CA ALA A 23 12.28 -28.60 12.06
C ALA A 23 12.57 -27.99 10.68
N ARG A 24 12.68 -26.65 10.59
CA ARG A 24 13.00 -25.95 9.33
C ARG A 24 14.37 -26.30 8.77
N ILE A 25 15.37 -26.43 9.63
CA ILE A 25 16.73 -26.80 9.19
C ILE A 25 16.70 -28.21 8.55
N VAL A 26 16.06 -29.16 9.21
CA VAL A 26 15.98 -30.54 8.74
C VAL A 26 15.09 -30.66 7.49
N GLU A 27 13.94 -29.98 7.44
CA GLU A 27 13.06 -29.92 6.26
C GLU A 27 13.78 -29.33 5.03
N GLY A 28 14.66 -28.35 5.23
CA GLY A 28 15.50 -27.77 4.19
C GLY A 28 16.68 -28.65 3.75
N GLY A 29 16.81 -29.85 4.33
CA GLY A 29 17.92 -30.77 4.04
C GLY A 29 19.25 -30.37 4.67
N GLY A 30 19.22 -29.51 5.70
CA GLY A 30 20.38 -29.11 6.49
C GLY A 30 20.51 -29.88 7.79
N GLU A 31 21.65 -29.67 8.44
CA GLU A 31 21.98 -30.20 9.77
C GLU A 31 22.23 -29.02 10.71
N PHE A 32 22.03 -29.21 12.00
CA PHE A 32 22.33 -28.18 13.00
C PHE A 32 23.09 -28.74 14.20
N GLU A 33 23.87 -27.87 14.82
CA GLU A 33 24.57 -28.11 16.07
C GLU A 33 24.26 -26.97 17.03
N VAL A 34 23.79 -27.28 18.24
CA VAL A 34 23.54 -26.28 19.28
C VAL A 34 24.89 -25.95 19.93
N LEU A 35 25.43 -24.77 19.63
CA LEU A 35 26.72 -24.33 20.18
C LEU A 35 26.58 -23.87 21.63
N ARG A 36 25.52 -23.12 21.91
CA ARG A 36 25.22 -22.57 23.23
C ARG A 36 23.73 -22.39 23.41
N CYS A 37 23.21 -22.77 24.58
CA CYS A 37 21.83 -22.49 24.96
C CYS A 37 21.81 -22.00 26.41
N THR A 38 21.20 -20.85 26.65
CA THR A 38 21.01 -20.29 27.99
C THR A 38 19.52 -20.11 28.21
N VAL A 39 19.02 -20.77 29.26
CA VAL A 39 17.59 -20.81 29.59
C VAL A 39 17.32 -19.81 30.72
N GLY A 40 16.31 -18.96 30.52
CA GLY A 40 15.80 -18.05 31.55
C GLY A 40 15.33 -18.81 32.77
N LYS A 41 15.57 -18.29 33.99
CA LYS A 41 15.26 -19.02 35.23
C LYS A 41 13.79 -18.89 35.64
N THR A 42 13.09 -17.92 35.07
CA THR A 42 11.69 -17.61 35.34
C THR A 42 10.93 -17.42 34.01
N SER A 43 9.60 -17.50 34.04
CA SER A 43 8.75 -17.35 32.84
C SER A 43 8.82 -15.96 32.19
N GLU A 44 9.30 -14.97 32.93
CA GLU A 44 9.51 -13.59 32.46
C GLU A 44 10.92 -13.38 31.88
N GLU A 45 11.86 -14.30 32.12
CA GLU A 45 13.24 -14.21 31.63
C GLU A 45 13.38 -14.83 30.23
N THR A 46 14.03 -14.10 29.32
CA THR A 46 14.30 -14.57 27.96
C THR A 46 15.38 -15.65 27.93
N SER A 47 15.26 -16.57 26.98
CA SER A 47 16.25 -17.60 26.67
C SER A 47 16.97 -17.28 25.36
N THR A 48 18.22 -17.73 25.23
CA THR A 48 19.06 -17.53 24.03
C THR A 48 19.64 -18.85 23.53
N ALA A 49 19.68 -19.07 22.21
CA ALA A 49 20.31 -20.23 21.59
C ALA A 49 21.15 -19.82 20.38
N GLU A 50 22.40 -20.29 20.34
CA GLU A 50 23.30 -20.19 19.19
C GLU A 50 23.39 -21.55 18.50
N LEU A 51 23.10 -21.56 17.20
CA LEU A 51 23.02 -22.76 16.36
C LEU A 51 24.01 -22.62 15.20
N ALA A 52 24.90 -23.58 15.01
CA ALA A 52 25.61 -23.75 13.74
C ALA A 52 24.72 -24.54 12.78
N VAL A 53 24.34 -23.92 11.66
CA VAL A 53 23.52 -24.50 10.60
C VAL A 53 24.44 -24.89 9.45
N ARG A 54 24.34 -26.15 9.00
CA ARG A 54 25.19 -26.72 7.95
C ARG A 54 24.33 -27.26 6.80
N ALA A 55 24.78 -27.08 5.57
CA ALA A 55 24.16 -27.68 4.40
C ALA A 55 25.21 -28.18 3.40
N LYS A 56 24.82 -29.10 2.51
CA LYS A 56 25.73 -29.60 1.46
C LYS A 56 25.94 -28.58 0.33
N ASP A 57 24.98 -27.69 0.14
CA ASP A 57 24.87 -26.74 -0.97
C ASP A 57 24.64 -25.30 -0.45
N PRO A 58 25.36 -24.27 -0.96
CA PRO A 58 25.14 -22.87 -0.62
C PRO A 58 23.70 -22.39 -0.80
N ASP A 59 23.04 -22.74 -1.91
CA ASP A 59 21.66 -22.28 -2.16
C ASP A 59 20.68 -22.91 -1.15
N ALA A 60 20.95 -24.14 -0.71
CA ALA A 60 20.19 -24.78 0.35
C ALA A 60 20.41 -24.11 1.71
N LEU A 61 21.65 -23.69 2.01
CA LEU A 61 21.94 -22.94 3.24
C LEU A 61 21.18 -21.60 3.25
N ASP A 62 21.20 -20.85 2.15
CA ASP A 62 20.51 -19.57 2.05
C ASP A 62 18.99 -19.71 2.25
N ARG A 63 18.37 -20.73 1.63
CA ARG A 63 16.95 -21.05 1.84
C ARG A 63 16.64 -21.38 3.31
N ILE A 64 17.50 -22.14 3.97
CA ILE A 64 17.33 -22.49 5.39
C ILE A 64 17.46 -21.25 6.27
N LEU A 65 18.48 -20.43 6.04
CA LEU A 65 18.72 -19.20 6.79
C LEU A 65 17.57 -18.20 6.61
N GLU A 66 17.02 -18.08 5.40
CA GLU A 66 15.82 -17.29 5.14
C GLU A 66 14.65 -17.79 5.98
N GLN A 67 14.39 -19.11 6.02
CA GLN A 67 13.33 -19.71 6.84
C GLN A 67 13.52 -19.47 8.34
N LEU A 68 14.77 -19.54 8.82
CA LEU A 68 15.12 -19.28 10.22
C LEU A 68 14.97 -17.80 10.59
N SER A 69 15.20 -16.88 9.66
CA SER A 69 14.99 -15.45 9.89
C SER A 69 13.53 -15.12 10.26
N TYR A 70 12.55 -15.83 9.65
CA TYR A 70 11.13 -15.70 10.00
C TYR A 70 10.80 -16.21 11.41
N LEU A 71 11.71 -16.97 12.03
CA LEU A 71 11.60 -17.45 13.41
C LEU A 71 12.40 -16.58 14.40
N GLY A 72 12.96 -15.46 13.93
CA GLY A 72 13.75 -14.54 14.76
C GLY A 72 15.22 -14.92 14.88
N ALA A 73 15.73 -15.87 14.08
CA ALA A 73 17.14 -16.20 14.06
C ALA A 73 17.96 -15.08 13.40
N SER A 74 19.16 -14.82 13.93
CA SER A 74 20.08 -13.80 13.43
C SER A 74 21.49 -14.37 13.32
N SER A 75 22.10 -14.38 12.13
CA SER A 75 23.51 -14.83 12.02
C SER A 75 24.49 -13.85 12.65
N VAL A 76 25.74 -14.25 12.94
CA VAL A 76 26.80 -13.33 13.41
C VAL A 76 26.82 -12.13 12.47
N VAL A 77 26.21 -11.04 12.94
CA VAL A 77 25.69 -10.04 12.03
C VAL A 77 26.89 -9.29 11.45
N LYS A 78 26.96 -9.20 10.12
CA LYS A 78 27.87 -8.28 9.41
C LYS A 78 27.10 -7.04 8.99
N ASP A 79 27.81 -5.94 8.77
CA ASP A 79 27.20 -4.74 8.20
C ASP A 79 26.84 -4.98 6.73
N ALA A 80 25.86 -4.24 6.25
CA ALA A 80 25.43 -4.33 4.86
C ALA A 80 26.55 -3.89 3.91
N THR A 81 26.69 -4.59 2.79
CA THR A 81 27.66 -4.25 1.76
C THR A 81 27.02 -3.33 0.73
N PHE A 82 27.77 -2.35 0.24
CA PHE A 82 27.31 -1.38 -0.76
C PHE A 82 28.25 -1.35 -1.96
N ALA A 83 27.69 -1.09 -3.13
CA ALA A 83 28.45 -0.77 -4.33
C ALA A 83 27.87 0.49 -5.00
N PRO A 84 28.70 1.29 -5.71
CA PRO A 84 28.24 2.50 -6.37
C PRO A 84 27.32 2.16 -7.55
N ALA A 85 26.25 2.94 -7.73
CA ALA A 85 25.45 2.90 -8.94
C ALA A 85 26.31 3.25 -10.17
N GLU A 86 26.18 2.47 -11.24
CA GLU A 86 27.04 2.57 -12.42
C GLU A 86 26.79 3.87 -13.19
N ARG A 87 25.51 4.24 -13.34
CA ARG A 87 25.00 5.44 -14.00
C ARG A 87 23.65 5.84 -13.40
N ASP A 88 23.15 7.01 -13.75
CA ASP A 88 21.77 7.40 -13.43
C ASP A 88 20.79 6.32 -13.89
N GLY A 89 20.01 5.77 -12.96
CA GLY A 89 19.05 4.71 -13.21
C GLY A 89 19.61 3.28 -13.32
N ILE A 90 20.93 3.09 -13.20
CA ILE A 90 21.59 1.78 -13.35
C ILE A 90 22.25 1.40 -12.02
N VAL A 91 21.69 0.39 -11.37
CA VAL A 91 22.15 -0.15 -10.08
C VAL A 91 23.02 -1.39 -10.29
N PRO A 92 23.90 -1.76 -9.35
CA PRO A 92 24.77 -2.93 -9.48
C PRO A 92 23.97 -4.23 -9.66
N ASP A 93 24.51 -5.21 -10.39
CA ASP A 93 23.85 -6.50 -10.65
C ASP A 93 23.38 -7.22 -9.38
N GLU A 94 24.15 -7.11 -8.29
CA GLU A 94 23.87 -7.75 -7.00
C GLU A 94 23.06 -6.86 -6.05
N PHE A 95 22.32 -5.86 -6.54
CA PHE A 95 21.52 -4.99 -5.68
C PHE A 95 20.41 -5.76 -4.92
N TYR A 96 20.13 -5.33 -3.69
CA TYR A 96 18.96 -5.78 -2.94
C TYR A 96 17.69 -5.06 -3.44
N SER A 97 16.69 -5.84 -3.87
CA SER A 97 15.36 -5.33 -4.23
C SER A 97 14.43 -5.33 -3.02
N THR A 98 13.84 -4.18 -2.70
CA THR A 98 13.01 -4.04 -1.50
C THR A 98 11.64 -4.70 -1.63
N SER A 99 11.18 -5.28 -0.52
CA SER A 99 9.75 -5.58 -0.32
C SER A 99 8.96 -4.34 0.12
N ASN A 100 7.65 -4.47 0.36
CA ASN A 100 6.85 -3.41 0.99
C ASN A 100 6.89 -3.45 2.53
N PHE A 101 7.53 -4.43 3.16
CA PHE A 101 7.66 -4.52 4.61
C PHE A 101 8.77 -3.59 5.13
N ASP A 102 8.66 -3.17 6.39
CA ASP A 102 9.66 -2.30 7.01
C ASP A 102 11.04 -2.98 7.00
N THR A 103 12.02 -2.33 6.36
CA THR A 103 13.37 -2.86 6.19
C THR A 103 14.34 -2.11 7.09
N TYR A 104 15.30 -2.83 7.67
CA TYR A 104 16.36 -2.31 8.53
C TYR A 104 17.70 -2.71 7.93
N VAL A 105 18.66 -1.79 7.96
CA VAL A 105 20.00 -1.97 7.42
C VAL A 105 21.00 -1.79 8.55
N ARG A 106 21.97 -2.69 8.65
CA ARG A 106 23.03 -2.58 9.63
C ARG A 106 24.22 -1.83 9.06
N LEU A 107 24.59 -0.74 9.73
CA LEU A 107 25.70 0.14 9.39
C LEU A 107 26.49 0.41 10.67
N ASP A 108 27.80 0.19 10.63
CA ASP A 108 28.72 0.35 11.76
C ASP A 108 28.21 -0.34 13.03
N GLY A 109 27.72 -1.57 12.87
CA GLY A 109 27.17 -2.38 13.96
C GLY A 109 25.76 -2.01 14.42
N LYS A 110 25.14 -0.93 13.91
CA LYS A 110 23.81 -0.42 14.32
C LYS A 110 22.74 -0.67 13.27
N TRP A 111 21.55 -1.06 13.70
CA TRP A 111 20.38 -1.20 12.81
C TRP A 111 19.67 0.13 12.62
N LEU A 112 19.59 0.59 11.37
CA LEU A 112 18.86 1.79 10.97
C LEU A 112 17.65 1.41 10.13
N ALA A 113 16.50 2.03 10.39
CA ALA A 113 15.29 1.80 9.60
C ALA A 113 15.40 2.50 8.24
N ALA A 114 15.03 1.80 7.18
CA ALA A 114 14.91 2.36 5.84
C ALA A 114 13.73 3.33 5.79
N SER A 115 13.98 4.53 5.25
CA SER A 115 12.96 5.53 5.03
C SER A 115 12.28 5.38 3.67
N GLU A 116 11.08 5.95 3.53
CA GLU A 116 10.25 5.87 2.31
C GLU A 116 9.98 4.44 1.80
N GLN A 117 9.81 3.50 2.73
CA GLN A 117 9.57 2.08 2.46
C GLN A 117 8.47 1.86 1.42
N LYS A 118 8.83 1.15 0.35
CA LYS A 118 7.94 0.70 -0.72
C LYS A 118 8.64 -0.42 -1.50
N MET A 119 7.86 -1.27 -2.17
CA MET A 119 8.40 -2.39 -2.94
C MET A 119 9.09 -1.93 -4.24
N ASP A 120 9.82 -2.85 -4.86
CA ASP A 120 10.47 -2.68 -6.16
C ASP A 120 11.33 -1.41 -6.20
N CYS A 121 12.19 -1.24 -5.19
CA CYS A 121 13.16 -0.16 -5.09
C CYS A 121 14.54 -0.71 -4.80
N ALA A 122 15.55 0.10 -5.13
CA ALA A 122 16.89 -0.08 -4.62
C ALA A 122 16.97 0.56 -3.23
N LEU A 123 17.81 -0.02 -2.37
CA LEU A 123 18.11 0.54 -1.06
C LEU A 123 19.40 1.35 -1.13
N VAL A 124 19.30 2.66 -0.99
CA VAL A 124 20.41 3.60 -1.22
C VAL A 124 20.77 4.29 0.09
N LEU A 125 22.06 4.47 0.35
CA LEU A 125 22.54 5.24 1.50
C LEU A 125 22.64 6.73 1.11
N ARG A 126 21.72 7.56 1.63
CA ARG A 126 21.70 9.02 1.45
C ARG A 126 21.83 9.69 2.80
N ASP A 127 22.75 10.65 2.92
CA ASP A 127 23.02 11.38 4.17
C ASP A 127 23.26 10.44 5.39
N GLY A 128 23.89 9.29 5.14
CA GLY A 128 24.17 8.28 6.17
C GLY A 128 22.95 7.43 6.60
N ALA A 129 21.79 7.61 5.96
CA ALA A 129 20.58 6.85 6.25
C ALA A 129 20.14 5.99 5.05
N PRO A 130 19.63 4.76 5.28
CA PRO A 130 19.07 3.95 4.22
C PRO A 130 17.71 4.52 3.74
N VAL A 131 17.55 4.62 2.43
CA VAL A 131 16.34 5.15 1.77
C VAL A 131 15.92 4.20 0.65
N CYS A 132 14.63 3.87 0.57
CA CYS A 132 14.09 3.12 -0.56
C CYS A 132 13.86 4.06 -1.76
N VAL A 133 14.61 3.86 -2.84
CA VAL A 133 14.62 4.72 -4.02
C VAL A 133 14.22 3.93 -5.26
N LYS A 134 13.25 4.44 -6.04
CA LYS A 134 12.91 3.82 -7.33
C LYS A 134 14.14 3.84 -8.22
N GLN A 135 14.41 2.74 -8.90
CA GLN A 135 15.65 2.57 -9.70
C GLN A 135 15.94 3.77 -10.61
N ARG A 136 14.94 4.31 -11.32
CA ARG A 136 15.05 5.50 -12.18
C ARG A 136 15.53 6.79 -11.49
N LEU A 137 15.44 6.87 -10.16
CA LEU A 137 15.80 8.03 -9.34
C LEU A 137 17.18 7.87 -8.67
N VAL A 138 17.82 6.71 -8.84
CA VAL A 138 19.20 6.48 -8.35
C VAL A 138 20.16 7.24 -9.24
N LYS A 139 21.10 7.96 -8.63
CA LYS A 139 22.13 8.75 -9.30
C LYS A 139 23.44 7.99 -9.38
N GLN A 140 24.22 8.26 -10.42
CA GLN A 140 25.54 7.67 -10.59
C GLN A 140 26.40 7.86 -9.33
N GLY A 141 27.08 6.80 -8.91
CA GLY A 141 27.96 6.81 -7.74
C GLY A 141 27.25 6.69 -6.39
N GLU A 142 25.91 6.74 -6.33
CA GLU A 142 25.20 6.53 -5.07
C GLU A 142 25.46 5.11 -4.53
N PRO A 143 25.78 4.95 -3.24
CA PRO A 143 25.97 3.65 -2.62
C PRO A 143 24.65 2.87 -2.53
N VAL A 144 24.54 1.79 -3.31
CA VAL A 144 23.40 0.88 -3.36
C VAL A 144 23.71 -0.38 -2.55
N ALA A 145 22.81 -0.78 -1.66
CA ALA A 145 22.96 -1.99 -0.86
C ALA A 145 22.90 -3.24 -1.76
N LEU A 146 23.83 -4.15 -1.55
CA LEU A 146 23.86 -5.45 -2.21
C LEU A 146 23.05 -6.48 -1.41
N ARG A 147 22.65 -7.56 -2.08
CA ARG A 147 22.07 -8.74 -1.41
C ARG A 147 23.11 -9.35 -0.46
N GLY A 148 22.65 -9.88 0.67
CA GLY A 148 23.50 -10.55 1.66
C GLY A 148 23.22 -10.12 3.10
N ALA A 149 24.25 -10.20 3.95
CA ALA A 149 24.16 -9.89 5.37
C ALA A 149 23.85 -8.39 5.64
N GLY A 150 23.33 -8.11 6.83
CA GLY A 150 23.11 -6.73 7.28
C GLY A 150 21.79 -6.09 6.80
N ILE A 151 20.89 -6.86 6.19
CA ILE A 151 19.54 -6.40 5.83
C ILE A 151 18.52 -7.27 6.57
N ARG A 152 17.55 -6.65 7.24
CA ARG A 152 16.48 -7.31 7.99
C ARG A 152 15.13 -6.73 7.58
N VAL A 153 14.20 -7.60 7.23
CA VAL A 153 12.81 -7.22 6.97
C VAL A 153 11.97 -7.56 8.19
N LYS A 154 11.05 -6.67 8.58
CA LYS A 154 10.06 -6.90 9.63
C LYS A 154 8.71 -7.24 8.99
N PRO A 155 8.30 -8.52 8.95
CA PRO A 155 6.99 -8.89 8.45
C PRO A 155 5.86 -8.31 9.30
N LEU A 156 4.66 -8.21 8.73
CA LEU A 156 3.47 -7.90 9.50
C LEU A 156 3.14 -9.05 10.45
N GLU A 157 2.77 -8.73 11.69
CA GLU A 157 2.23 -9.71 12.62
C GLU A 157 0.91 -10.26 12.05
N ARG A 158 0.84 -11.58 11.85
CA ARG A 158 -0.42 -12.23 11.48
C ARG A 158 -1.36 -12.17 12.67
N ALA A 159 -2.60 -11.73 12.44
CA ALA A 159 -3.67 -11.88 13.42
C ALA A 159 -3.76 -13.35 13.84
N ARG A 160 -3.46 -13.65 15.11
CA ARG A 160 -3.58 -14.99 15.68
C ARG A 160 -5.07 -15.36 15.67
N GLY A 161 -5.45 -16.42 14.94
CA GLY A 161 -6.85 -16.87 14.94
C GLY A 161 -7.32 -17.82 13.84
N LYS A 162 -6.56 -18.06 12.76
CA LYS A 162 -6.95 -19.08 11.76
C LYS A 162 -6.57 -20.48 12.29
N GLY A 163 -7.57 -21.27 12.70
CA GLY A 163 -7.39 -22.66 13.12
C GLY A 163 -6.84 -23.54 11.98
N ALA A 164 -6.38 -24.75 12.30
CA ALA A 164 -5.78 -25.68 11.32
C ALA A 164 -6.74 -26.07 10.17
N PHE A 165 -8.05 -25.90 10.36
CA PHE A 165 -9.09 -26.08 9.36
C PHE A 165 -10.14 -24.96 9.49
N GLY A 166 -10.59 -24.41 8.36
CA GLY A 166 -11.66 -23.41 8.31
C GLY A 166 -12.10 -23.11 6.88
N PHE A 167 -13.40 -22.93 6.69
CA PHE A 167 -13.99 -22.48 5.42
C PHE A 167 -13.89 -20.95 5.29
N MET A 168 -13.90 -20.44 4.05
CA MET A 168 -13.79 -19.00 3.75
C MET A 168 -12.52 -18.34 4.33
N SER A 169 -11.41 -19.07 4.30
CA SER A 169 -10.11 -18.60 4.79
C SER A 169 -9.39 -17.64 3.83
N ASN A 170 -9.91 -17.47 2.61
CA ASN A 170 -9.42 -16.51 1.62
C ASN A 170 -9.82 -15.08 2.00
N ASP A 171 -8.86 -14.15 1.94
CA ASP A 171 -9.06 -12.74 2.30
C ASP A 171 -9.78 -11.93 1.20
N ILE A 172 -10.23 -12.60 0.13
CA ILE A 172 -11.00 -12.06 -0.99
C ILE A 172 -12.17 -13.02 -1.22
N SER A 173 -13.39 -12.55 -0.96
CA SER A 173 -14.61 -13.32 -1.24
C SER A 173 -15.83 -12.40 -1.37
N MET A 174 -16.75 -12.76 -2.26
CA MET A 174 -18.07 -12.14 -2.38
C MET A 174 -19.00 -12.50 -1.20
N GLU A 175 -18.75 -13.64 -0.58
CA GLU A 175 -19.60 -14.31 0.43
C GLU A 175 -19.15 -14.00 1.87
N VAL A 176 -18.70 -12.76 2.11
CA VAL A 176 -18.34 -12.29 3.44
C VAL A 176 -19.43 -11.40 4.01
N ASN A 177 -19.52 -11.35 5.34
CA ASN A 177 -20.38 -10.38 6.01
C ASN A 177 -19.81 -8.97 5.80
N LYS A 178 -20.39 -8.26 4.82
CA LYS A 178 -19.93 -6.93 4.39
C LYS A 178 -19.98 -5.90 5.53
N HIS A 179 -20.92 -6.02 6.47
CA HIS A 179 -21.01 -5.13 7.63
C HIS A 179 -19.76 -5.20 8.51
N VAL A 180 -19.22 -6.40 8.72
CA VAL A 180 -18.00 -6.59 9.55
C VAL A 180 -16.80 -5.93 8.88
N VAL A 181 -16.67 -6.04 7.56
CA VAL A 181 -15.57 -5.43 6.81
C VAL A 181 -15.69 -3.90 6.79
N VAL A 182 -16.90 -3.37 6.59
CA VAL A 182 -17.16 -1.91 6.64
C VAL A 182 -16.87 -1.35 8.04
N ALA A 183 -17.34 -2.01 9.09
CA ALA A 183 -17.07 -1.61 10.47
C ALA A 183 -15.57 -1.66 10.80
N ALA A 184 -14.85 -2.66 10.27
CA ALA A 184 -13.39 -2.72 10.42
C ALA A 184 -12.68 -1.58 9.66
N ALA A 185 -13.15 -1.21 8.46
CA ALA A 185 -12.63 -0.07 7.72
C ALA A 185 -12.87 1.25 8.47
N ALA A 186 -14.09 1.47 8.97
CA ALA A 186 -14.44 2.63 9.78
C ALA A 186 -13.59 2.73 11.06
N ARG A 187 -13.37 1.59 11.74
CA ARG A 187 -12.50 1.53 12.92
C ARG A 187 -11.06 1.90 12.57
N ALA A 188 -10.50 1.34 11.49
CA ALA A 188 -9.15 1.66 11.05
C ALA A 188 -9.00 3.16 10.74
N MET A 189 -10.01 3.78 10.11
CA MET A 189 -10.03 5.22 9.86
C MET A 189 -10.03 6.04 11.16
N ARG A 190 -10.85 5.67 12.15
CA ARG A 190 -10.87 6.31 13.48
C ARG A 190 -9.52 6.19 14.18
N GLU A 191 -8.91 5.00 14.14
CA GLU A 191 -7.61 4.73 14.75
C GLU A 191 -6.47 5.52 14.08
N ALA A 192 -6.45 5.59 12.74
CA ALA A 192 -5.48 6.40 12.00
C ALA A 192 -5.58 7.89 12.37
N ARG A 193 -6.81 8.41 12.44
CA ARG A 193 -7.06 9.79 12.89
C ARG A 193 -6.59 10.02 14.32
N ALA A 194 -6.81 9.07 15.22
CA ALA A 194 -6.33 9.15 16.61
C ALA A 194 -4.79 9.16 16.71
N ARG A 195 -4.09 8.52 15.76
CA ARG A 195 -2.62 8.55 15.64
C ARG A 195 -2.09 9.77 14.88
N GLY A 196 -2.95 10.64 14.36
CA GLY A 196 -2.54 11.77 13.52
C GLY A 196 -2.05 11.36 12.12
N GLU A 197 -2.42 10.17 11.67
CA GLU A 197 -2.15 9.67 10.32
C GLU A 197 -3.23 10.11 9.34
N ARG A 198 -2.86 10.27 8.06
CA ARG A 198 -3.76 10.64 6.97
C ARG A 198 -4.53 9.44 6.41
N ILE A 199 -5.72 9.70 5.88
CA ILE A 199 -6.58 8.74 5.20
C ILE A 199 -6.63 9.10 3.70
N ALA A 200 -6.08 8.20 2.88
CA ALA A 200 -6.05 8.35 1.43
C ALA A 200 -7.22 7.62 0.75
N PHE A 201 -7.78 8.25 -0.28
CA PHE A 201 -8.82 7.68 -1.12
C PHE A 201 -8.36 7.60 -2.57
N VAL A 202 -8.32 6.39 -3.13
CA VAL A 202 -8.09 6.16 -4.56
C VAL A 202 -9.43 5.97 -5.25
N LEU A 203 -9.81 6.90 -6.13
CA LEU A 203 -11.16 6.98 -6.65
C LEU A 203 -11.24 6.60 -8.13
N GLY A 204 -12.30 5.89 -8.51
CA GLY A 204 -12.63 5.57 -9.90
C GLY A 204 -13.99 6.14 -10.31
N PRO A 205 -14.23 6.32 -11.63
CA PRO A 205 -15.44 6.98 -12.14
C PRO A 205 -16.73 6.21 -11.83
N ALA A 206 -16.65 4.90 -11.57
CA ALA A 206 -17.79 4.07 -11.18
C ALA A 206 -18.51 4.59 -9.93
N ILE A 207 -17.81 5.31 -9.04
CA ILE A 207 -18.40 5.96 -7.87
C ILE A 207 -19.48 6.98 -8.28
N VAL A 208 -19.21 7.77 -9.33
CA VAL A 208 -20.17 8.76 -9.83
C VAL A 208 -21.32 8.05 -10.54
N HIS A 209 -21.01 7.01 -11.33
CA HIS A 209 -22.01 6.25 -12.10
C HIS A 209 -23.00 5.50 -11.21
N SER A 210 -22.56 5.00 -10.06
CA SER A 210 -23.40 4.29 -9.08
C SER A 210 -24.13 5.22 -8.10
N GLY A 211 -23.84 6.53 -8.13
CA GLY A 211 -24.41 7.50 -7.18
C GLY A 211 -23.71 7.54 -5.81
N GLY A 212 -22.58 6.84 -5.66
CA GLY A 212 -21.78 6.83 -4.42
C GLY A 212 -21.09 8.16 -4.09
N ASP A 213 -21.03 9.08 -5.04
CA ASP A 213 -20.52 10.44 -4.86
C ASP A 213 -21.25 11.20 -3.74
N ALA A 214 -22.54 10.96 -3.53
CA ALA A 214 -23.31 11.60 -2.45
C ALA A 214 -22.78 11.23 -1.05
N ALA A 215 -22.48 9.96 -0.81
CA ALA A 215 -21.89 9.50 0.45
C ALA A 215 -20.43 9.97 0.57
N LEU A 216 -19.67 9.99 -0.53
CA LEU A 216 -18.31 10.50 -0.52
C LEU A 216 -18.24 12.00 -0.18
N ILE A 217 -19.19 12.81 -0.67
CA ILE A 217 -19.34 14.22 -0.29
C ILE A 217 -19.54 14.36 1.23
N GLN A 218 -20.34 13.48 1.86
CA GLN A 218 -20.52 13.50 3.31
C GLN A 218 -19.22 13.22 4.05
N LEU A 219 -18.46 12.21 3.61
CA LEU A 219 -17.14 11.87 4.18
C LEU A 219 -16.13 13.03 4.06
N VAL A 220 -16.08 13.69 2.89
CA VAL A 220 -15.23 14.89 2.69
C VAL A 220 -15.67 16.00 3.65
N ARG A 221 -16.97 16.26 3.77
CA ARG A 221 -17.51 17.31 4.65
C ARG A 221 -17.21 17.07 6.12
N ALA A 222 -17.30 15.81 6.55
CA ALA A 222 -16.99 15.35 7.91
C ALA A 222 -15.48 15.29 8.21
N GLY A 223 -14.61 15.54 7.22
CA GLY A 223 -13.17 15.54 7.38
C GLY A 223 -12.58 14.14 7.54
N TRP A 224 -13.17 13.14 6.89
CA TRP A 224 -12.65 11.77 6.83
C TRP A 224 -11.75 11.49 5.63
N VAL A 225 -11.62 12.45 4.72
CA VAL A 225 -10.83 12.34 3.48
C VAL A 225 -9.70 13.36 3.56
N ASP A 226 -8.46 12.90 3.73
CA ASP A 226 -7.29 13.78 3.82
C ASP A 226 -6.60 13.98 2.47
N VAL A 227 -6.71 13.01 1.55
CA VAL A 227 -6.15 13.12 0.20
C VAL A 227 -6.88 12.22 -0.80
N VAL A 228 -7.01 12.71 -2.04
CA VAL A 228 -7.62 11.98 -3.15
C VAL A 228 -6.61 11.73 -4.27
N LEU A 229 -6.49 10.47 -4.70
CA LEU A 229 -5.68 10.05 -5.84
C LEU A 229 -6.59 9.49 -6.91
N SER A 230 -6.63 10.07 -8.11
CA SER A 230 -7.55 9.65 -9.17
C SER A 230 -7.04 9.99 -10.57
N GLY A 231 -7.90 9.85 -11.58
CA GLY A 231 -7.62 10.22 -12.97
C GLY A 231 -8.68 11.15 -13.53
N ASN A 232 -8.44 11.61 -14.78
CA ASN A 232 -9.32 12.55 -15.49
C ASN A 232 -10.79 12.12 -15.47
N ALA A 233 -11.07 10.85 -15.75
CA ALA A 233 -12.44 10.34 -15.88
C ALA A 233 -13.31 10.56 -14.63
N PHE A 234 -12.77 10.29 -13.42
CA PHE A 234 -13.54 10.51 -12.19
C PHE A 234 -13.92 11.98 -12.03
N ALA A 235 -12.94 12.89 -12.15
CA ALA A 235 -13.16 14.31 -12.03
C ALA A 235 -14.11 14.83 -13.13
N ALA A 236 -13.92 14.42 -14.38
CA ALA A 236 -14.75 14.83 -15.51
C ALA A 236 -16.22 14.42 -15.30
N HIS A 237 -16.49 13.20 -14.81
CA HIS A 237 -17.87 12.75 -14.58
C HIS A 237 -18.51 13.37 -13.35
N ASP A 238 -17.76 13.65 -12.28
CA ASP A 238 -18.27 14.41 -11.13
C ASP A 238 -18.67 15.83 -11.55
N LEU A 239 -17.81 16.49 -12.35
CA LEU A 239 -18.06 17.83 -12.87
C LEU A 239 -19.22 17.86 -13.87
N GLU A 240 -19.31 16.86 -14.76
CA GLU A 240 -20.47 16.65 -15.64
C GLU A 240 -21.76 16.55 -14.83
N LYS A 241 -21.75 15.75 -13.75
CA LYS A 241 -22.91 15.59 -12.87
C LYS A 241 -23.28 16.90 -12.17
N SER A 242 -22.30 17.69 -11.72
CA SER A 242 -22.58 19.00 -11.11
C SER A 242 -23.19 19.98 -12.11
N LEU A 243 -22.72 19.99 -13.36
CA LEU A 243 -23.10 21.01 -14.35
C LEU A 243 -24.37 20.65 -15.11
N LEU A 244 -24.51 19.37 -15.46
CA LEU A 244 -25.50 18.88 -16.42
C LEU A 244 -26.42 17.79 -15.84
N ARG A 245 -26.19 17.38 -14.57
CA ARG A 245 -26.96 16.32 -13.88
C ARG A 245 -26.90 14.95 -14.57
N THR A 246 -25.91 14.74 -15.42
CA THR A 246 -25.64 13.48 -16.12
C THR A 246 -24.27 12.92 -15.78
N SER A 247 -24.08 11.62 -16.01
CA SER A 247 -22.78 10.99 -16.06
C SER A 247 -22.73 10.11 -17.31
N LEU A 248 -21.79 10.36 -18.23
CA LEU A 248 -21.78 9.78 -19.59
C LEU A 248 -23.13 9.97 -20.32
N GLY A 249 -23.80 11.11 -20.10
CA GLY A 249 -25.09 11.38 -20.72
C GLY A 249 -26.27 10.61 -20.12
N VAL A 250 -26.07 9.84 -19.04
CA VAL A 250 -27.16 9.19 -18.29
C VAL A 250 -27.61 10.10 -17.16
N CYS A 251 -28.90 10.46 -17.16
CA CYS A 251 -29.52 11.28 -16.12
C CYS A 251 -29.46 10.56 -14.77
N GLN A 252 -28.85 11.21 -13.79
CA GLN A 252 -28.59 10.61 -12.48
C GLN A 252 -29.84 10.51 -11.60
N MET A 253 -30.93 11.17 -11.97
CA MET A 253 -32.22 11.07 -11.27
C MET A 253 -33.11 9.96 -11.83
N SER A 254 -33.04 9.70 -13.14
CA SER A 254 -33.95 8.76 -13.83
C SER A 254 -33.27 7.48 -14.31
N GLY A 255 -31.93 7.44 -14.34
CA GLY A 255 -31.15 6.33 -14.89
C GLY A 255 -31.25 6.18 -16.42
N ARG A 256 -31.86 7.15 -17.11
CA ARG A 256 -32.07 7.09 -18.57
C ARG A 256 -31.04 7.92 -19.33
N ALA A 257 -30.63 7.42 -20.49
CA ALA A 257 -29.81 8.19 -21.42
C ALA A 257 -30.57 9.44 -21.90
N VAL A 258 -29.85 10.55 -22.00
CA VAL A 258 -30.35 11.83 -22.51
C VAL A 258 -29.92 11.98 -23.96
N GLU A 259 -30.79 12.52 -24.81
CA GLU A 259 -30.46 12.81 -26.20
C GLU A 259 -29.26 13.76 -26.31
N GLY A 260 -28.27 13.38 -27.12
CA GLY A 260 -27.00 14.12 -27.24
C GLY A 260 -26.09 14.04 -26.01
N GLY A 261 -26.41 13.22 -25.00
CA GLY A 261 -25.68 13.15 -23.74
C GLY A 261 -24.22 12.68 -23.85
N SER A 262 -23.85 12.03 -24.96
CA SER A 262 -22.46 11.64 -25.24
C SER A 262 -21.48 12.83 -25.24
N ARG A 263 -21.96 14.06 -25.54
CA ARG A 263 -21.13 15.28 -25.53
C ARG A 263 -20.96 15.91 -24.15
N ASN A 264 -21.70 15.46 -23.14
CA ASN A 264 -21.84 16.19 -21.88
C ASN A 264 -20.52 16.27 -21.10
N HIS A 265 -19.79 15.16 -21.00
CA HIS A 265 -18.48 15.14 -20.33
C HIS A 265 -17.45 16.03 -21.06
N LEU A 266 -17.41 15.99 -22.40
CA LEU A 266 -16.54 16.88 -23.21
C LEU A 266 -16.88 18.35 -23.00
N TRP A 267 -18.18 18.67 -22.92
CA TRP A 267 -18.64 20.02 -22.63
C TRP A 267 -18.21 20.47 -21.23
N ALA A 268 -18.35 19.60 -20.22
CA ALA A 268 -17.94 19.89 -18.85
C ALA A 268 -16.43 20.18 -18.76
N ILE A 269 -15.61 19.37 -19.42
CA ILE A 269 -14.16 19.58 -19.51
C ILE A 269 -13.85 20.94 -20.14
N ASN A 270 -14.48 21.27 -21.28
CA ASN A 270 -14.28 22.55 -21.95
C ASN A 270 -14.69 23.75 -21.07
N ALA A 271 -15.81 23.63 -20.34
CA ALA A 271 -16.28 24.67 -19.43
C ALA A 271 -15.31 24.91 -18.27
N VAL A 272 -14.80 23.84 -17.66
CA VAL A 272 -13.86 23.91 -16.54
C VAL A 272 -12.48 24.43 -17.01
N ASN A 273 -11.98 23.95 -18.14
CA ASN A 273 -10.73 24.44 -18.71
C ASN A 273 -10.83 25.92 -19.09
N ARG A 274 -11.97 26.37 -19.65
CA ARG A 274 -12.21 27.81 -19.93
C ARG A 274 -12.19 28.66 -18.66
N ALA A 275 -12.64 28.11 -17.52
CA ALA A 275 -12.56 28.80 -16.24
C ALA A 275 -11.13 28.86 -15.67
N GLY A 276 -10.19 28.07 -16.20
CA GLY A 276 -8.81 27.98 -15.73
C GLY A 276 -8.53 26.80 -14.81
N GLY A 277 -9.36 25.76 -14.82
CA GLY A 277 -9.21 24.55 -13.99
C GLY A 277 -10.25 24.41 -12.89
N ILE A 278 -10.21 23.30 -12.15
CA ILE A 278 -11.24 22.91 -11.19
C ILE A 278 -11.40 23.94 -10.07
N ARG A 279 -10.29 24.36 -9.44
CA ARG A 279 -10.35 25.34 -8.34
C ARG A 279 -10.99 26.65 -8.78
N ARG A 280 -10.57 27.17 -9.94
CA ARG A 280 -11.11 28.42 -10.49
C ARG A 280 -12.59 28.27 -10.89
N ALA A 281 -13.00 27.12 -11.42
CA ALA A 281 -14.40 26.81 -11.70
C ALA A 281 -15.28 26.79 -10.43
N VAL A 282 -14.73 26.34 -9.29
CA VAL A 282 -15.42 26.41 -7.99
C VAL A 282 -15.46 27.85 -7.46
N ASP A 283 -14.34 28.60 -7.54
CA ASP A 283 -14.26 29.98 -7.05
C ASP A 283 -15.17 30.95 -7.82
N THR A 284 -15.41 30.66 -9.11
CA THR A 284 -16.35 31.42 -9.96
C THR A 284 -17.81 30.98 -9.83
N ASN A 285 -18.11 30.02 -8.94
CA ASN A 285 -19.42 29.37 -8.82
C ASN A 285 -19.94 28.73 -10.12
N LEU A 286 -19.06 28.39 -11.07
CA LEU A 286 -19.44 27.56 -12.23
C LEU A 286 -19.78 26.14 -11.75
N VAL A 287 -18.92 25.57 -10.90
CA VAL A 287 -19.14 24.28 -10.24
C VAL A 287 -19.61 24.56 -8.81
N LYS A 288 -20.81 24.08 -8.45
CA LYS A 288 -21.48 24.41 -7.18
C LYS A 288 -21.69 23.21 -6.25
N THR A 289 -21.53 22.00 -6.77
CA THR A 289 -21.76 20.73 -6.06
C THR A 289 -20.80 19.67 -6.59
N GLY A 290 -20.81 18.46 -6.00
CA GLY A 290 -19.94 17.35 -6.43
C GLY A 290 -18.75 17.15 -5.50
N VAL A 291 -18.06 16.03 -5.67
CA VAL A 291 -16.89 15.68 -4.87
C VAL A 291 -15.77 16.69 -5.10
N MET A 292 -15.46 17.03 -6.36
CA MET A 292 -14.38 17.98 -6.69
C MET A 292 -14.65 19.37 -6.10
N HIS A 293 -15.92 19.79 -6.05
CA HIS A 293 -16.31 21.03 -5.35
C HIS A 293 -15.98 20.99 -3.87
N GLU A 294 -16.36 19.91 -3.17
CA GLU A 294 -16.13 19.77 -1.74
C GLU A 294 -14.64 19.66 -1.41
N LEU A 295 -13.85 18.95 -2.23
CA LEU A 295 -12.40 18.88 -2.07
C LEU A 295 -11.77 20.28 -2.13
N VAL A 296 -12.16 21.11 -3.10
CA VAL A 296 -11.68 22.51 -3.18
C VAL A 296 -12.15 23.33 -1.98
N LYS A 297 -13.42 23.23 -1.57
CA LYS A 297 -13.96 24.01 -0.43
C LYS A 297 -13.34 23.62 0.91
N LYS A 298 -12.94 22.36 1.07
CA LYS A 298 -12.28 21.83 2.27
C LYS A 298 -10.76 21.87 2.18
N ASP A 299 -10.22 22.36 1.07
CA ASP A 299 -8.79 22.38 0.75
C ASP A 299 -8.11 21.01 0.89
N VAL A 300 -8.84 19.96 0.52
CA VAL A 300 -8.32 18.59 0.49
C VAL A 300 -7.48 18.43 -0.78
N PRO A 301 -6.19 18.05 -0.67
CA PRO A 301 -5.34 17.82 -1.83
C PRO A 301 -5.88 16.69 -2.69
N PHE A 302 -5.77 16.87 -4.00
CA PHE A 302 -6.06 15.81 -4.97
C PHE A 302 -5.03 15.78 -6.09
N VAL A 303 -4.71 14.59 -6.57
CA VAL A 303 -3.83 14.39 -7.73
C VAL A 303 -4.58 13.63 -8.80
N LEU A 304 -4.64 14.22 -10.00
CA LEU A 304 -5.25 13.60 -11.18
C LEU A 304 -4.15 13.13 -12.13
N ALA A 305 -3.85 11.83 -12.11
CA ALA A 305 -2.89 11.22 -13.00
C ALA A 305 -3.52 10.95 -14.37
N GLY A 306 -2.83 11.38 -15.44
CA GLY A 306 -3.28 11.19 -16.80
C GLY A 306 -3.22 9.73 -17.28
N SER A 307 -4.02 9.42 -18.28
CA SER A 307 -4.09 8.12 -18.94
C SER A 307 -4.23 8.29 -20.45
N ILE A 308 -3.81 7.27 -21.21
CA ILE A 308 -3.89 7.24 -22.68
C ILE A 308 -5.33 7.32 -23.23
N ARG A 309 -6.35 7.13 -22.37
CA ARG A 309 -7.76 7.20 -22.74
C ARG A 309 -8.43 8.54 -22.43
N ASP A 310 -7.69 9.50 -21.89
CA ASP A 310 -8.30 10.72 -21.35
C ASP A 310 -8.85 11.62 -22.46
N ASP A 311 -10.13 11.96 -22.34
CA ASP A 311 -10.74 13.02 -23.14
C ASP A 311 -10.37 14.39 -22.56
N GLY A 312 -9.98 15.35 -23.42
CA GLY A 312 -9.56 16.69 -23.00
C GLY A 312 -8.04 16.83 -22.96
N PRO A 313 -7.37 16.60 -21.81
CA PRO A 313 -7.89 16.37 -20.46
C PRO A 313 -8.30 17.67 -19.73
N LEU A 314 -8.78 17.56 -18.48
CA LEU A 314 -8.87 18.70 -17.57
C LEU A 314 -7.48 19.32 -17.34
N ALA A 315 -7.41 20.64 -17.20
CA ALA A 315 -6.15 21.37 -17.02
C ALA A 315 -5.37 20.94 -15.76
N ASP A 316 -6.07 20.44 -14.74
CA ASP A 316 -5.50 19.96 -13.48
C ASP A 316 -4.84 18.56 -13.61
N VAL A 317 -4.96 17.88 -14.76
CA VAL A 317 -4.42 16.53 -14.96
C VAL A 317 -2.92 16.56 -15.25
N ILE A 318 -2.17 15.77 -14.50
CA ILE A 318 -0.74 15.54 -14.73
C ILE A 318 -0.59 14.47 -15.81
N THR A 319 -0.32 14.89 -17.04
CA THR A 319 -0.17 13.98 -18.20
C THR A 319 1.16 13.23 -18.22
N ASP A 320 2.19 13.77 -17.56
CA ASP A 320 3.47 13.10 -17.38
C ASP A 320 3.35 12.04 -16.27
N VAL A 321 3.38 10.78 -16.67
CA VAL A 321 3.16 9.64 -15.76
C VAL A 321 4.22 9.54 -14.64
N LEU A 322 5.45 10.00 -14.90
CA LEU A 322 6.51 9.95 -13.89
C LEU A 322 6.29 11.05 -12.84
N LYS A 323 5.92 12.26 -13.28
CA LYS A 323 5.52 13.35 -12.38
C LYS A 323 4.25 12.99 -11.60
N ALA A 324 3.28 12.32 -12.23
CA ALA A 324 2.07 11.86 -11.58
C ALA A 324 2.38 10.83 -10.47
N GLN A 325 3.28 9.88 -10.74
CA GLN A 325 3.75 8.92 -9.74
C GLN A 325 4.48 9.61 -8.57
N GLU A 326 5.31 10.63 -8.85
CA GLU A 326 6.00 11.43 -7.83
C GLU A 326 5.01 12.20 -6.96
N ALA A 327 4.00 12.82 -7.57
CA ALA A 327 2.93 13.52 -6.86
C ALA A 327 2.12 12.55 -5.98
N TYR A 328 1.79 11.35 -6.48
CA TYR A 328 1.16 10.30 -5.67
C TYR A 328 2.03 9.93 -4.46
N ALA A 329 3.32 9.66 -4.67
CA ALA A 329 4.23 9.27 -3.59
C ALA A 329 4.38 10.37 -2.53
N ALA A 330 4.41 11.66 -2.93
CA ALA A 330 4.46 12.79 -2.01
C ALA A 330 3.21 12.86 -1.12
N GLU A 331 2.03 12.65 -1.71
CA GLU A 331 0.76 12.67 -1.00
C GLU A 331 0.52 11.46 -0.09
N LEU A 332 1.23 10.35 -0.32
CA LEU A 332 1.12 9.14 0.50
C LEU A 332 1.97 9.18 1.80
N LYS A 333 2.73 10.26 2.04
CA LYS A 333 3.50 10.42 3.29
C LYS A 333 2.57 10.45 4.51
N ASN A 334 2.94 9.78 5.60
CA ASN A 334 2.11 9.73 6.83
C ASN A 334 0.67 9.19 6.60
N VAL A 335 0.41 8.42 5.54
CA VAL A 335 -0.89 7.76 5.35
C VAL A 335 -0.93 6.49 6.19
N GLY A 336 -1.96 6.37 7.03
CA GLY A 336 -2.20 5.20 7.88
C GLY A 336 -3.24 4.24 7.30
N VAL A 337 -4.18 4.78 6.51
CA VAL A 337 -5.26 4.04 5.86
C VAL A 337 -5.40 4.47 4.41
N CYS A 338 -5.55 3.50 3.50
CA CYS A 338 -5.85 3.74 2.09
C CYS A 338 -7.10 2.97 1.65
N LEU A 339 -8.11 3.69 1.15
CA LEU A 339 -9.30 3.11 0.56
C LEU A 339 -9.20 3.16 -0.97
N MET A 340 -9.22 2.00 -1.61
CA MET A 340 -9.09 1.82 -3.05
C MET A 340 -10.46 1.49 -3.64
N LEU A 341 -11.08 2.44 -4.33
CA LEU A 341 -12.52 2.41 -4.64
C LEU A 341 -12.76 2.40 -6.15
N ALA A 342 -13.08 1.21 -6.68
CA ALA A 342 -13.48 0.96 -8.07
C ALA A 342 -12.53 1.54 -9.13
N SER A 343 -11.22 1.42 -8.90
CA SER A 343 -10.19 2.03 -9.75
C SER A 343 -8.96 1.14 -9.89
N ALA A 344 -9.01 0.12 -10.76
CA ALA A 344 -7.97 -0.90 -10.79
C ALA A 344 -6.56 -0.36 -11.09
N LEU A 345 -6.41 0.51 -12.10
CA LEU A 345 -5.12 1.06 -12.49
C LEU A 345 -4.48 1.88 -11.36
N HIS A 346 -5.22 2.86 -10.83
CA HIS A 346 -4.68 3.74 -9.78
C HIS A 346 -4.48 2.99 -8.46
N SER A 347 -5.35 2.02 -8.13
CA SER A 347 -5.21 1.20 -6.92
C SER A 347 -3.93 0.36 -6.95
N ILE A 348 -3.63 -0.28 -8.09
CA ILE A 348 -2.38 -1.03 -8.26
C ILE A 348 -1.17 -0.10 -8.20
N ALA A 349 -1.24 1.07 -8.84
CA ALA A 349 -0.16 2.05 -8.80
C ALA A 349 0.13 2.53 -7.36
N VAL A 350 -0.92 2.81 -6.58
CA VAL A 350 -0.81 3.21 -5.17
C VAL A 350 -0.33 2.06 -4.29
N GLY A 351 -0.82 0.83 -4.49
CA GLY A 351 -0.36 -0.36 -3.75
C GLY A 351 1.15 -0.56 -3.85
N ASN A 352 1.74 -0.34 -5.03
CA ASN A 352 3.18 -0.42 -5.25
C ASN A 352 3.99 0.70 -4.56
N LEU A 353 3.34 1.77 -4.09
CA LEU A 353 3.95 2.90 -3.39
C LEU A 353 3.73 2.83 -1.87
N LEU A 354 2.86 1.95 -1.39
CA LEU A 354 2.53 1.82 0.02
C LEU A 354 3.44 0.81 0.73
N ALA A 355 3.84 1.16 1.95
CA ALA A 355 4.40 0.20 2.89
C ALA A 355 3.31 -0.75 3.41
N ALA A 356 3.70 -1.97 3.78
CA ALA A 356 2.79 -3.01 4.26
C ALA A 356 2.05 -2.61 5.55
N ARG A 357 2.62 -1.72 6.37
CA ARG A 357 1.98 -1.19 7.58
C ARG A 357 0.74 -0.32 7.30
N VAL A 358 0.57 0.20 6.08
CA VAL A 358 -0.59 1.03 5.72
C VAL A 358 -1.81 0.13 5.53
N ARG A 359 -2.84 0.37 6.34
CA ARG A 359 -4.06 -0.45 6.28
C ARG A 359 -4.81 -0.15 4.98
N THR A 360 -4.95 -1.15 4.13
CA THR A 360 -5.53 -0.99 2.79
C THR A 360 -6.83 -1.77 2.66
N VAL A 361 -7.87 -1.14 2.11
CA VAL A 361 -9.14 -1.78 1.76
C VAL A 361 -9.43 -1.51 0.29
N ALA A 362 -9.57 -2.57 -0.50
CA ALA A 362 -9.87 -2.51 -1.92
C ALA A 362 -11.30 -2.96 -2.18
N VAL A 363 -12.11 -2.05 -2.73
CA VAL A 363 -13.53 -2.26 -3.03
C VAL A 363 -13.73 -2.20 -4.53
N ASP A 364 -14.25 -3.27 -5.11
CA ASP A 364 -14.55 -3.36 -6.53
C ASP A 364 -15.77 -4.28 -6.74
N MET A 365 -16.45 -4.15 -7.88
CA MET A 365 -17.55 -5.04 -8.25
C MET A 365 -17.05 -6.45 -8.62
N THR A 366 -15.74 -6.59 -8.87
CA THR A 366 -15.11 -7.83 -9.30
C THR A 366 -13.96 -8.25 -8.38
N GLU A 367 -13.71 -9.56 -8.29
CA GLU A 367 -12.57 -10.12 -7.57
C GLU A 367 -11.22 -9.77 -8.21
N ALA A 368 -11.23 -9.30 -9.46
CA ALA A 368 -10.02 -9.08 -10.25
C ALA A 368 -9.10 -8.02 -9.63
N LEU A 369 -9.64 -6.94 -9.06
CA LEU A 369 -8.82 -5.91 -8.43
C LEU A 369 -8.15 -6.43 -7.15
N PRO A 370 -8.87 -6.91 -6.11
CA PRO A 370 -8.22 -7.44 -4.92
C PRO A 370 -7.22 -8.56 -5.22
N THR A 371 -7.54 -9.44 -6.16
CA THR A 371 -6.64 -10.54 -6.56
C THR A 371 -5.36 -10.01 -7.17
N LYS A 372 -5.45 -9.03 -8.08
CA LYS A 372 -4.27 -8.40 -8.69
C LYS A 372 -3.42 -7.64 -7.67
N LEU A 373 -4.03 -6.99 -6.68
CA LEU A 373 -3.30 -6.32 -5.60
C LEU A 373 -2.49 -7.31 -4.76
N GLY A 374 -3.11 -8.41 -4.35
CA GLY A 374 -2.43 -9.50 -3.63
C GLY A 374 -1.28 -10.09 -4.44
N ASN A 375 -1.52 -10.38 -5.72
CA ASN A 375 -0.50 -10.94 -6.62
C ASN A 375 0.65 -9.97 -6.94
N ARG A 376 0.50 -8.67 -6.66
CA ARG A 376 1.52 -7.63 -6.83
C ARG A 376 2.09 -7.15 -5.50
N GLY A 377 2.11 -8.02 -4.48
CA GLY A 377 2.79 -7.76 -3.21
C GLY A 377 1.97 -6.97 -2.17
N THR A 378 0.80 -6.42 -2.52
CA THR A 378 -0.09 -5.73 -1.57
C THR A 378 -0.98 -6.74 -0.84
N THR A 379 -0.36 -7.72 -0.18
CA THR A 379 -1.05 -8.84 0.49
C THR A 379 -1.78 -8.42 1.77
N GLN A 380 -1.45 -7.25 2.32
CA GLN A 380 -2.12 -6.67 3.49
C GLN A 380 -3.51 -6.07 3.19
N ALA A 381 -3.85 -5.90 1.90
CA ALA A 381 -5.11 -5.30 1.48
C ALA A 381 -6.27 -6.25 1.75
N ILE A 382 -7.34 -5.76 2.40
CA ILE A 382 -8.60 -6.49 2.44
C ILE A 382 -9.33 -6.26 1.12
N GLY A 383 -9.69 -7.33 0.43
CA GLY A 383 -10.57 -7.28 -0.74
C GLY A 383 -12.03 -7.38 -0.35
N LEU A 384 -12.84 -6.39 -0.75
CA LEU A 384 -14.29 -6.44 -0.61
C LEU A 384 -14.95 -6.35 -1.99
N VAL A 385 -15.63 -7.42 -2.38
CA VAL A 385 -16.34 -7.47 -3.66
C VAL A 385 -17.78 -7.04 -3.45
N THR A 386 -18.10 -5.81 -3.84
CA THR A 386 -19.41 -5.19 -3.66
C THR A 386 -19.54 -3.93 -4.51
N ASP A 387 -20.78 -3.46 -4.68
CA ASP A 387 -21.02 -2.11 -5.21
C ASP A 387 -20.34 -1.03 -4.34
N VAL A 388 -19.58 -0.15 -4.98
CA VAL A 388 -18.80 0.89 -4.30
C VAL A 388 -19.67 1.99 -3.69
N GLY A 389 -20.84 2.26 -4.29
CA GLY A 389 -21.81 3.21 -3.75
C GLY A 389 -22.40 2.68 -2.44
N TYR A 390 -22.82 1.41 -2.43
CA TYR A 390 -23.26 0.71 -1.22
C TYR A 390 -22.20 0.74 -0.12
N PHE A 391 -20.94 0.44 -0.46
CA PHE A 391 -19.84 0.50 0.51
C PHE A 391 -19.70 1.90 1.12
N LEU A 392 -19.68 2.94 0.29
CA LEU A 392 -19.53 4.33 0.73
C LEU A 392 -20.68 4.79 1.63
N GLU A 393 -21.92 4.44 1.27
CA GLU A 393 -23.11 4.77 2.08
C GLU A 393 -23.04 4.09 3.45
N ARG A 394 -22.69 2.80 3.49
CA ARG A 394 -22.54 2.07 4.76
C ARG A 394 -21.38 2.61 5.59
N LEU A 395 -20.27 2.97 4.96
CA LEU A 395 -19.11 3.55 5.63
C LEU A 395 -19.44 4.91 6.25
N ALA A 396 -20.12 5.79 5.51
CA ALA A 396 -20.55 7.09 6.02
C ALA A 396 -21.47 6.94 7.24
N ASN A 397 -22.50 6.08 7.13
CA ASN A 397 -23.40 5.79 8.25
C ASN A 397 -22.67 5.22 9.47
N GLU A 398 -21.72 4.30 9.25
CA GLU A 398 -20.93 3.67 10.31
C GLU A 398 -20.02 4.68 11.01
N LEU A 399 -19.47 5.66 10.28
CA LEU A 399 -18.61 6.71 10.84
C LEU A 399 -19.40 7.80 11.57
N ASP A 400 -20.62 8.07 11.13
CA ASP A 400 -21.55 9.02 11.77
C ASP A 400 -22.20 8.45 13.03
N ALA A 401 -22.44 7.13 13.08
CA ALA A 401 -22.85 6.44 14.29
C ALA A 401 -21.76 6.57 15.36
N ARG A 402 -22.09 7.32 16.43
CA ARG A 402 -21.19 7.60 17.56
C ARG A 402 -21.00 6.39 18.46
#